data_AF-W7YQP9-F1
#
_entry.id   AF-W7YQP9-F1
#
_cell.length_a   1.000
_cell.length_b   1.000
_cell.length_c   1.000
_cell.angle_alpha   90.00
_cell.angle_beta   90.00
_cell.angle_gamma   90.00
#
_symmetry.space_group_name_H-M   'P 1'
#
loop_
_entity.id
_entity.type
_entity.pdbx_description
1 polymer ?
#
loop_
_entity_poly.entity_id
_entity_poly.type
_entity_poly.pdbx_seq_one_letter_code
_entity_poly.pdbx_strand_id
1 'polypeptide(L)'
;MTILTTFNKLKWWIHVRVENIKHKLQIQKYKKLYGDYEDNEYNCGSLKHIWGTYGLNDTSGNNNSLYTANSIDITYDRDKKEYFLSVETAYMFGGRKGECEYLREMLQCFTEYMENNDLSKTFNKSIFFGSASVENSADSIEELYINFKIFVEGFCSIHSV
;
A
#
# COMPACT_ATOMS: atom_id res chain seq x y z
N MET A 1 4.93 -42.59 -16.75
CA MET A 1 5.02 -41.24 -16.13
C MET A 1 5.76 -40.32 -17.11
N THR A 2 5.10 -39.90 -18.21
CA THR A 2 5.88 -39.43 -19.38
C THR A 2 5.13 -38.47 -20.32
N ILE A 3 3.84 -38.69 -20.60
CA ILE A 3 3.08 -37.81 -21.52
C ILE A 3 2.38 -36.66 -20.75
N LEU A 4 1.71 -36.97 -19.64
CA LEU A 4 1.00 -35.99 -18.81
C LEU A 4 1.94 -34.92 -18.22
N THR A 5 3.13 -35.33 -17.79
CA THR A 5 4.18 -34.43 -17.29
C THR A 5 4.74 -33.52 -18.37
N THR A 6 4.87 -34.02 -19.61
CA THR A 6 5.35 -33.23 -20.75
C THR A 6 4.28 -32.23 -21.22
N PHE A 7 3.01 -32.64 -21.27
CA PHE A 7 1.89 -31.75 -21.59
C PHE A 7 1.73 -30.63 -20.56
N ASN A 8 1.85 -30.94 -19.26
CA ASN A 8 1.81 -29.93 -18.19
C ASN A 8 2.97 -28.93 -18.29
N LYS A 9 4.19 -29.39 -18.62
CA LYS A 9 5.34 -28.51 -18.87
C LYS A 9 5.10 -27.58 -20.06
N LEU A 10 4.55 -28.09 -21.17
CA LEU A 10 4.22 -27.28 -22.33
C LEU A 10 3.13 -26.26 -22.02
N LYS A 11 2.07 -26.67 -21.31
CA LYS A 11 0.99 -25.77 -20.86
C LYS A 11 1.54 -24.64 -19.99
N TRP A 12 2.40 -24.96 -19.01
CA TRP A 12 3.03 -23.96 -18.15
C TRP A 12 3.95 -23.02 -18.93
N TRP A 13 4.74 -23.55 -19.86
CA TRP A 13 5.60 -22.73 -20.74
C TRP A 13 4.79 -21.76 -21.61
N ILE A 14 3.69 -22.21 -22.21
CA ILE A 14 2.78 -21.35 -22.99
C ILE A 14 2.19 -20.28 -22.07
N HIS A 15 1.71 -20.66 -20.89
CA HIS A 15 1.13 -19.73 -19.92
C HIS A 15 2.12 -18.62 -19.53
N VAL A 16 3.35 -18.98 -19.14
CA VAL A 16 4.41 -18.02 -18.80
C VAL A 16 4.72 -17.09 -19.98
N ARG A 17 4.75 -17.61 -21.21
CA ARG A 17 4.96 -16.79 -22.41
C ARG A 17 3.83 -15.79 -22.64
N VAL A 18 2.57 -16.20 -22.46
CA VAL A 18 1.41 -15.31 -22.58
C VAL A 18 1.44 -14.21 -21.53
N GLU A 19 1.72 -14.56 -20.27
CA GLU A 19 1.81 -13.57 -19.18
C GLU A 19 2.96 -12.58 -19.41
N ASN A 20 4.12 -13.04 -19.88
CA ASN A 20 5.23 -12.16 -20.24
C ASN A 20 4.88 -11.17 -21.37
N ILE A 21 4.08 -11.59 -22.36
CA ILE A 21 3.62 -10.70 -23.43
C ILE A 21 2.65 -9.66 -22.88
N LYS A 22 1.66 -10.09 -22.07
CA LYS A 22 0.71 -9.18 -21.42
C LYS A 22 1.42 -8.14 -20.57
N HIS A 23 2.38 -8.57 -19.75
CA HIS A 23 3.17 -7.69 -18.91
C HIS A 23 3.95 -6.65 -19.73
N LYS A 24 4.63 -7.06 -20.81
CA LYS A 24 5.32 -6.12 -21.72
C LYS A 24 4.37 -5.09 -22.35
N LEU A 25 3.18 -5.52 -22.78
CA LEU A 25 2.16 -4.62 -23.33
C LEU A 25 1.65 -3.64 -22.26
N GLN A 26 1.47 -4.11 -21.03
CA GLN A 26 1.07 -3.28 -19.91
C GLN A 26 2.13 -2.22 -19.59
N ILE A 27 3.41 -2.61 -19.50
CA ILE A 27 4.51 -1.67 -19.29
C ILE A 27 4.54 -0.61 -20.40
N GLN A 28 4.38 -1.00 -21.66
CA GLN A 28 4.33 -0.06 -22.78
C GLN A 28 3.16 0.92 -22.67
N LYS A 29 1.98 0.44 -22.25
CA LYS A 29 0.80 1.28 -21.98
C LYS A 29 1.13 2.33 -20.92
N TYR A 30 1.63 1.93 -19.75
CA TYR A 30 1.87 2.86 -18.65
C TYR A 30 3.04 3.82 -18.93
N LYS A 31 4.12 3.38 -19.57
CA LYS A 31 5.21 4.27 -20.06
C LYS A 31 4.71 5.34 -21.03
N LYS A 32 3.68 5.04 -21.82
CA LYS A 32 3.08 6.01 -22.75
C LYS A 32 2.14 7.00 -22.05
N LEU A 33 1.41 6.55 -21.03
CA LEU A 33 0.44 7.36 -20.30
C LEU A 33 1.09 8.27 -19.26
N TYR A 34 2.17 7.82 -18.63
CA TYR A 34 2.80 8.47 -17.48
C TYR A 34 4.30 8.62 -17.72
N GLY A 35 4.76 9.87 -17.81
CA GLY A 35 6.16 10.18 -18.12
C GLY A 35 7.14 9.79 -17.00
N ASP A 36 6.65 9.62 -15.77
CA ASP A 36 7.42 9.18 -14.61
C ASP A 36 7.41 7.65 -14.42
N TYR A 37 6.82 6.88 -15.34
CA TYR A 37 6.72 5.43 -15.17
C TYR A 37 8.03 4.72 -15.55
N GLU A 38 8.59 4.04 -14.57
CA GLU A 38 9.70 3.11 -14.73
C GLU A 38 9.25 1.70 -14.38
N ASP A 39 9.80 0.69 -15.06
CA ASP A 39 9.47 -0.71 -14.78
C ASP A 39 10.44 -1.23 -13.70
N ASN A 40 10.08 -1.01 -12.44
CA ASN A 40 10.90 -1.30 -11.25
C ASN A 40 10.03 -1.65 -10.04
N GLU A 41 10.64 -1.94 -8.89
CA GLU A 41 9.97 -2.33 -7.65
C GLU A 41 9.01 -1.27 -7.07
N TYR A 42 9.14 -0.02 -7.49
CA TYR A 42 8.27 1.08 -7.06
C TYR A 42 7.02 1.23 -7.94
N ASN A 43 6.93 0.52 -9.07
CA ASN A 43 5.80 0.64 -9.98
C ASN A 43 5.30 -0.74 -10.43
N CYS A 44 4.00 -0.97 -10.32
CA CYS A 44 3.37 -2.20 -10.82
C CYS A 44 2.02 -1.87 -11.45
N GLY A 45 1.95 -1.90 -12.79
CA GLY A 45 0.73 -1.55 -13.51
C GLY A 45 0.35 -0.08 -13.26
N SER A 46 -0.83 0.18 -12.70
CA SER A 46 -1.24 1.54 -12.32
C SER A 46 -0.67 2.01 -10.99
N LEU A 47 -0.08 1.11 -10.20
CA LEU A 47 0.34 1.39 -8.84
C LEU A 47 1.74 1.99 -8.80
N LYS A 48 1.92 3.01 -7.97
CA LYS A 48 3.19 3.65 -7.65
C LYS A 48 3.39 3.68 -6.13
N HIS A 49 4.47 3.11 -5.63
CA HIS A 49 4.89 3.29 -4.25
C HIS A 49 5.28 4.76 -4.00
N ILE A 50 4.71 5.36 -2.96
CA ILE A 50 4.99 6.74 -2.55
C ILE A 50 5.90 6.77 -1.34
N TRP A 51 5.58 5.96 -0.33
CA TRP A 51 6.29 5.89 0.94
C TRP A 51 5.92 4.61 1.69
N GLY A 52 6.81 4.14 2.57
CA GLY A 52 6.49 3.11 3.56
C GLY A 52 7.60 2.94 4.59
N THR A 53 7.31 2.15 5.63
CA THR A 53 8.30 1.75 6.65
C THR A 53 8.49 0.25 6.67
N TYR A 54 9.67 -0.19 7.10
CA TYR A 54 10.02 -1.61 7.14
C TYR A 54 9.08 -2.40 8.05
N GLY A 55 8.67 -3.57 7.58
CA GLY A 55 8.09 -4.63 8.39
C GLY A 55 9.07 -5.10 9.46
N LEU A 56 8.58 -5.41 10.67
CA LEU A 56 9.39 -6.01 11.74
C LEU A 56 10.10 -7.31 11.30
N ASN A 57 9.59 -7.99 10.28
CA ASN A 57 10.12 -9.23 9.72
C ASN A 57 10.68 -9.07 8.29
N ASP A 58 10.84 -7.85 7.79
CA ASP A 58 11.42 -7.65 6.47
C ASP A 58 12.91 -8.02 6.49
N THR A 59 13.23 -9.12 5.83
CA THR A 59 14.59 -9.66 5.69
C THR A 59 15.17 -9.39 4.30
N SER A 60 14.45 -8.66 3.45
CA SER A 60 14.82 -8.45 2.06
C SER A 60 16.11 -7.61 1.92
N GLY A 61 16.42 -6.76 2.90
CA GLY A 61 17.55 -5.83 2.85
C GLY A 61 17.45 -4.78 1.74
N ASN A 62 16.28 -4.67 1.09
CA ASN A 62 15.99 -3.75 0.00
C ASN A 62 15.28 -2.50 0.53
N ASN A 63 15.32 -1.40 -0.21
CA ASN A 63 14.50 -0.22 0.12
C ASN A 63 13.00 -0.56 0.07
N ASN A 64 12.21 0.15 0.89
CA ASN A 64 10.75 0.04 0.89
C ASN A 64 10.17 0.27 -0.51
N SER A 65 9.36 -0.68 -0.97
CA SER A 65 8.78 -0.72 -2.32
C SER A 65 7.49 -1.54 -2.32
N LEU A 66 6.88 -1.76 -3.49
CA LEU A 66 5.69 -2.63 -3.61
C LEU A 66 6.02 -4.12 -3.37
N TYR A 67 7.30 -4.49 -3.37
CA TYR A 67 7.76 -5.88 -3.25
C TYR A 67 8.35 -6.20 -1.88
N THR A 68 8.34 -5.24 -0.95
CA THR A 68 8.77 -5.43 0.44
C THR A 68 7.58 -5.59 1.38
N ALA A 69 7.78 -6.28 2.50
CA ALA A 69 6.79 -6.37 3.56
C ALA A 69 6.85 -5.07 4.40
N ASN A 70 6.09 -4.05 3.98
CA ASN A 70 6.04 -2.78 4.67
C ASN A 70 5.03 -2.84 5.82
N SER A 71 5.39 -2.34 7.01
CA SER A 71 4.46 -2.23 8.15
C SER A 71 3.30 -1.28 7.84
N ILE A 72 3.62 -0.18 7.17
CA ILE A 72 2.68 0.81 6.66
C ILE A 72 3.24 1.34 5.34
N ASP A 73 2.39 1.53 4.34
CA ASP A 73 2.77 2.13 3.07
C ASP A 73 1.65 2.91 2.40
N ILE A 74 2.06 3.90 1.60
CA ILE A 74 1.21 4.70 0.73
C ILE A 74 1.53 4.31 -0.71
N THR A 75 0.48 3.93 -1.44
CA THR A 75 0.54 3.63 -2.86
C THR A 75 -0.42 4.55 -3.61
N TYR A 76 0.00 5.12 -4.73
CA TYR A 76 -0.85 5.90 -5.62
C TYR A 76 -1.34 5.03 -6.78
N ASP A 77 -2.66 4.92 -6.96
CA ASP A 77 -3.27 4.26 -8.11
C ASP A 77 -3.55 5.28 -9.22
N ARG A 78 -2.78 5.19 -10.31
CA ARG A 78 -2.88 6.13 -11.43
C ARG A 78 -4.17 6.01 -12.23
N ASP A 79 -4.82 4.86 -12.21
CA ASP A 79 -6.07 4.64 -12.94
C ASP A 79 -7.25 5.29 -12.19
N LYS A 80 -7.25 5.21 -10.85
CA LYS A 80 -8.25 5.84 -9.98
C LYS A 80 -7.94 7.29 -9.60
N LYS A 81 -6.66 7.66 -9.64
CA LYS A 81 -6.12 8.95 -9.17
C LYS A 81 -6.26 9.17 -7.67
N GLU A 82 -6.07 8.11 -6.90
CA GLU A 82 -6.22 8.11 -5.45
C GLU A 82 -4.98 7.53 -4.79
N TYR A 83 -4.68 8.01 -3.58
CA TYR A 83 -3.73 7.40 -2.66
C TYR A 83 -4.41 6.33 -1.83
N PHE A 84 -3.72 5.23 -1.56
CA PHE A 84 -4.16 4.11 -0.73
C PHE A 84 -3.19 3.94 0.43
N LEU A 85 -3.73 3.78 1.63
CA LEU A 85 -2.98 3.38 2.80
C LEU A 85 -3.15 1.87 3.03
N SER A 86 -2.02 1.20 3.17
CA SER A 86 -1.94 -0.19 3.61
C SER A 86 -1.22 -0.22 4.95
N VAL A 87 -1.71 -1.05 5.87
CA VAL A 87 -1.07 -1.35 7.15
C VAL A 87 -1.01 -2.86 7.27
N GLU A 88 0.20 -3.41 7.38
CA GLU A 88 0.41 -4.83 7.55
C GLU A 88 -0.06 -5.24 8.95
N THR A 89 -1.01 -6.17 9.01
CA THR A 89 -1.44 -6.73 10.29
C THR A 89 -0.40 -7.73 10.80
N ALA A 90 0.25 -7.43 11.92
CA ALA A 90 1.11 -8.39 12.59
C ALA A 90 0.28 -9.57 13.14
N TYR A 91 0.76 -10.80 12.89
CA TYR A 91 0.10 -12.06 13.27
C TYR A 91 0.07 -12.34 14.81
N MET A 92 0.45 -11.37 15.65
CA MET A 92 0.80 -11.62 17.06
C MET A 92 0.41 -10.50 18.04
N PHE A 93 -0.68 -9.77 17.80
CA PHE A 93 -1.16 -8.84 18.84
C PHE A 93 -1.63 -9.65 20.05
N GLY A 94 -1.00 -9.44 21.21
CA GLY A 94 -1.35 -10.08 22.50
C GLY A 94 -2.71 -9.63 23.09
N GLY A 95 -3.63 -9.16 22.24
CA GLY A 95 -4.91 -8.55 22.60
C GLY A 95 -5.09 -7.16 21.98
N ARG A 96 -6.27 -6.57 22.21
CA ARG A 96 -6.66 -5.26 21.63
C ARG A 96 -5.75 -4.10 22.04
N LYS A 97 -5.17 -4.17 23.23
CA LYS A 97 -4.17 -3.19 23.68
C LYS A 97 -2.93 -3.17 22.81
N GLY A 98 -2.39 -4.34 22.45
CA GLY A 98 -1.22 -4.44 21.56
C GLY A 98 -1.52 -3.97 20.14
N GLU A 99 -2.75 -4.20 19.65
CA GLU A 99 -3.21 -3.64 18.37
C GLU A 99 -3.26 -2.10 18.41
N CYS A 100 -3.74 -1.52 19.52
CA CYS A 100 -3.74 -0.07 19.73
C CYS A 100 -2.32 0.52 19.77
N GLU A 101 -1.40 -0.15 20.46
CA GLU A 101 0.01 0.26 20.54
C GLU A 101 0.65 0.27 19.14
N TYR A 102 0.48 -0.81 18.38
CA TYR A 102 0.97 -0.90 17.01
C TYR A 102 0.38 0.16 16.07
N LEU A 103 -0.94 0.35 16.11
CA LEU A 103 -1.59 1.38 15.28
C LEU A 103 -1.11 2.80 15.62
N ARG A 104 -0.82 3.08 16.90
CA ARG A 104 -0.24 4.38 17.31
C ARG A 104 1.18 4.54 16.80
N GLU A 105 2.00 3.50 16.82
CA GLU A 105 3.35 3.52 16.22
C GLU A 105 3.26 3.80 14.72
N MET A 106 2.34 3.14 14.00
CA MET A 106 2.13 3.38 12.57
C MET A 106 1.66 4.82 12.30
N LEU A 107 0.75 5.36 13.12
CA LEU A 107 0.32 6.74 13.03
C LEU A 107 1.48 7.73 13.30
N GLN A 108 2.38 7.38 14.23
CA GLN A 108 3.57 8.18 14.48
C GLN A 108 4.49 8.20 13.26
N CYS A 109 4.80 7.05 12.65
CA CYS A 109 5.60 6.99 11.42
C CYS A 109 4.99 7.82 10.29
N PHE A 110 3.67 7.76 10.10
CA PHE A 110 3.00 8.58 9.09
C PHE A 110 3.07 10.07 9.47
N THR A 111 2.96 10.43 10.76
CA THR A 111 3.13 11.81 11.23
C THR A 111 4.53 12.35 10.93
N GLU A 112 5.57 11.56 11.15
CA GLU A 112 6.96 11.92 10.82
C GLU A 112 7.13 12.09 9.30
N TYR A 113 6.51 11.24 8.48
CA TYR A 113 6.49 11.42 7.04
C TYR A 113 5.84 12.75 6.62
N MET A 114 4.69 13.10 7.22
CA MET A 114 4.03 14.39 6.95
C MET A 114 4.96 15.57 7.28
N GLU A 115 5.66 15.51 8.41
CA GLU A 115 6.59 16.55 8.84
C GLU A 115 7.81 16.67 7.93
N ASN A 116 8.43 15.54 7.57
CA ASN A 116 9.62 15.53 6.73
C ASN A 116 9.36 15.99 5.28
N ASN A 117 8.10 16.06 4.87
CA ASN A 117 7.67 16.49 3.54
C ASN A 117 6.87 17.80 3.56
N ASP A 118 6.86 18.53 4.68
CA ASP A 118 6.13 19.79 4.86
C ASP A 118 4.63 19.72 4.50
N LEU A 119 4.01 18.54 4.70
CA LEU A 119 2.60 18.32 4.41
C LEU A 119 1.70 18.76 5.57
N SER A 120 0.48 19.20 5.27
CA SER A 120 -0.45 19.64 6.29
C SER A 120 -1.00 18.46 7.09
N LYS A 121 -0.76 18.46 8.40
CA LYS A 121 -1.39 17.53 9.36
C LYS A 121 -2.82 17.93 9.73
N THR A 122 -3.36 18.95 9.08
CA THR A 122 -4.73 19.44 9.26
C THR A 122 -5.46 19.38 7.93
N PHE A 123 -6.57 18.65 7.89
CA PHE A 123 -7.44 18.58 6.72
C PHE A 123 -8.88 18.77 7.18
N ASN A 124 -9.58 19.75 6.61
CA ASN A 124 -10.96 20.04 6.98
C ASN A 124 -11.90 19.02 6.33
N LYS A 125 -11.99 17.84 6.94
CA LYS A 125 -12.91 16.79 6.49
C LYS A 125 -14.33 17.11 6.94
N SER A 126 -15.23 17.32 5.98
CA SER A 126 -16.65 17.43 6.28
C SER A 126 -17.27 16.04 6.44
N ILE A 127 -17.51 15.63 7.69
CA ILE A 127 -18.15 14.33 7.98
C ILE A 127 -19.61 14.32 7.52
N PHE A 128 -20.31 15.47 7.54
CA PHE A 128 -21.73 15.55 7.20
C PHE A 128 -22.03 15.67 5.71
N PHE A 129 -21.09 16.21 4.92
CA PHE A 129 -21.22 16.32 3.46
C PHE A 129 -20.31 15.34 2.72
N GLY A 130 -19.66 14.43 3.45
CA GLY A 130 -18.76 13.41 2.91
C GLY A 130 -19.21 11.99 3.30
N SER A 131 -18.26 11.07 3.21
CA SER A 131 -18.43 9.67 3.61
C SER A 131 -18.49 9.56 5.14
N ALA A 132 -19.50 8.85 5.66
CA ALA A 132 -19.58 8.52 7.09
C ALA A 132 -18.57 7.44 7.51
N SER A 133 -17.87 6.83 6.54
CA SER A 133 -16.80 5.87 6.79
C SER A 133 -15.42 6.51 6.77
N VAL A 134 -14.51 5.89 7.53
CA VAL A 134 -13.08 6.15 7.39
C VAL A 134 -12.56 5.29 6.26
N GLU A 135 -12.18 5.93 5.15
CA GLU A 135 -11.66 5.27 3.98
C GLU A 135 -10.14 5.16 4.05
N ASN A 136 -9.61 4.03 3.60
CA ASN A 136 -8.17 3.83 3.44
C ASN A 136 -7.65 4.33 2.08
N SER A 137 -8.47 5.10 1.36
CA SER A 137 -8.10 5.81 0.15
C SER A 137 -8.53 7.28 0.22
N ALA A 138 -7.83 8.15 -0.51
CA ALA A 138 -8.16 9.57 -0.60
C ALA A 138 -7.50 10.24 -1.82
N ASP A 139 -8.00 11.42 -2.20
CA ASP A 139 -7.44 12.24 -3.28
C ASP A 139 -6.12 12.91 -2.90
N SER A 140 -5.85 13.04 -1.59
CA SER A 140 -4.61 13.62 -1.07
C SER A 140 -4.02 12.82 0.10
N ILE A 141 -2.72 12.97 0.31
CA ILE A 141 -2.02 12.35 1.44
C ILE A 141 -2.50 12.95 2.76
N GLU A 142 -2.81 14.26 2.80
CA GLU A 142 -3.34 14.95 3.96
C GLU A 142 -4.70 14.39 4.41
N GLU A 143 -5.58 14.11 3.45
CA GLU A 143 -6.86 13.47 3.76
C GLU A 143 -6.67 12.02 4.21
N LEU A 144 -5.78 11.27 3.54
CA LEU A 144 -5.43 9.90 3.93
C LEU A 144 -4.89 9.84 5.36
N TYR A 145 -4.03 10.80 5.74
CA TYR A 145 -3.49 10.97 7.09
C TYR A 145 -4.60 11.23 8.11
N ILE A 146 -5.50 12.17 7.84
CA ILE A 146 -6.61 12.48 8.75
C ILE A 146 -7.56 11.28 8.89
N ASN A 147 -7.85 10.56 7.79
CA ASN A 147 -8.64 9.33 7.84
C ASN A 147 -7.99 8.33 8.79
N PHE A 148 -6.72 8.02 8.58
CA PHE A 148 -6.01 7.07 9.42
C PHE A 148 -5.94 7.51 10.88
N LYS A 149 -5.67 8.79 11.13
CA LYS A 149 -5.66 9.37 12.48
C LYS A 149 -6.99 9.19 13.20
N ILE A 150 -8.10 9.53 12.55
CA ILE A 150 -9.46 9.35 13.11
C ILE A 150 -9.71 7.88 13.43
N PHE A 151 -9.32 6.96 12.54
CA PHE A 151 -9.46 5.52 12.78
C PHE A 151 -8.65 5.07 14.00
N VAL A 152 -7.36 5.41 14.07
CA VAL A 152 -6.48 5.00 15.17
C VAL A 152 -6.95 5.58 16.50
N GLU A 153 -7.22 6.88 16.57
CA GLU A 153 -7.67 7.53 17.80
C GLU A 153 -9.04 7.01 18.25
N GLY A 154 -9.97 6.84 17.31
CA GLY A 154 -11.31 6.29 17.57
C GLY A 154 -11.25 4.85 18.07
N PHE A 155 -10.55 3.97 17.34
CA PHE A 155 -10.35 2.58 17.73
C PHE A 155 -9.70 2.46 19.12
N CYS A 156 -8.60 3.18 19.34
CA CYS A 156 -7.90 3.14 20.61
C CYS A 156 -8.73 3.69 21.76
N SER A 157 -9.60 4.69 21.55
CA SER A 157 -10.44 5.23 22.62
C SER A 157 -11.42 4.20 23.21
N ILE A 158 -11.81 3.20 22.41
CA ILE A 158 -12.74 2.14 22.80
C ILE A 158 -11.99 0.94 23.40
N HIS A 159 -10.76 0.70 22.95
CA HIS A 159 -10.04 -0.55 23.15
C HIS A 159 -8.73 -0.44 23.94
N SER A 160 -8.29 0.76 24.33
CA SER A 160 -7.07 0.97 25.12
C SER A 160 -7.27 0.87 26.64
N VAL A 161 -8.38 0.28 27.10
CA VAL A 161 -8.69 0.03 28.52
C VAL A 161 -8.10 -1.30 28.97
#